data_AF-A0A2N2NK12-F1
#
_entry.id   AF-A0A2N2NK12-F1
#
_cell.length_a   1.000
_cell.length_b   1.000
_cell.length_c   1.000
_cell.angle_alpha   90.00
_cell.angle_beta   90.00
_cell.angle_gamma   90.00
#
_symmetry.space_group_name_H-M   'P 1'
#
loop_
_entity.id
_entity.type
_entity.pdbx_description
1 polymer ?
#
loop_
_entity_poly.entity_id
_entity_poly.type
_entity_poly.pdbx_seq_one_letter_code
_entity_poly.pdbx_strand_id
1 'polypeptide(L)'
;MRSKSLFSVVFMLLVVSMLVVACKPAAPSAPAEPAAPAEPAAPAAPAEPAAPAEPAAPVEPSPDFEPMSLAAPDCEYGGLIKEIAALDEFTVQFSMCAPDPAFPSKAAFTAFAIQPKEWIEAAMESREILEKPVGTGPYVLDSWNRGDSMVFKKFADYWGTSAVTDTLVFRWTSEGAARLLELQSGTVDGIDNPSPDDFDVIEADSNLALYEREALNIFYVGFTNFFPPFDDVRVRQAVAMGLNRDRIVDNFYPAGSEVASHFTPCAIPNGCVGDVWYEYDLDAAKALLADAGYANGFDTKIFYRDVFRGYLPEPGLVATDLQAQLKDLGINAEIVVMESGAFLEESSAGRLDGIHLLGWGADYPHVTNFLDYHFAKNNLQFGEPFPEIYETLAAASQVADPAEAEPLYVEANNKIRELAPMVPIAHGGSATAFKAEVAGAHSSPLGNEYMAVIDPAGRDTLVWMQNAEPISLYCNDETDGESLRACEQVLESLLSYEVGATAVNPGLATSCDPNEDLTVWTCNLRPGVKFHDGSSLDANDVVMSWVVAWDASNPLHVGNTGAFEYFTYLWWNLLNAD
;
A
#
# COMPACT_ATOMS: atom_id res chain seq x y z
N MET A 1 21.74 -84.59 67.72
CA MET A 1 20.91 -83.57 68.43
C MET A 1 20.12 -82.77 67.40
N ARG A 2 19.02 -82.10 67.80
CA ARG A 2 18.10 -81.28 66.94
C ARG A 2 18.81 -79.98 66.46
N SER A 3 18.44 -79.28 65.37
CA SER A 3 17.40 -79.41 64.31
C SER A 3 17.83 -78.53 63.10
N LYS A 4 17.86 -79.02 61.84
CA LYS A 4 16.80 -78.97 60.78
C LYS A 4 16.38 -77.54 60.35
N SER A 5 16.25 -77.17 59.06
CA SER A 5 16.40 -77.93 57.79
C SER A 5 16.59 -77.03 56.54
N LEU A 6 17.51 -77.46 55.67
CA LEU A 6 17.68 -77.39 54.19
C LEU A 6 16.66 -76.59 53.32
N PHE A 7 17.00 -75.88 52.22
CA PHE A 7 18.07 -75.96 51.18
C PHE A 7 17.82 -77.00 50.05
N SER A 8 17.65 -76.56 48.79
CA SER A 8 17.74 -77.34 47.53
C SER A 8 17.63 -76.42 46.28
N VAL A 9 17.96 -76.85 45.04
CA VAL A 9 19.33 -77.01 44.49
C VAL A 9 19.34 -77.18 42.95
N VAL A 10 20.02 -76.25 42.24
CA VAL A 10 20.91 -76.47 41.06
C VAL A 10 20.36 -76.99 39.70
N PHE A 11 20.56 -76.15 38.67
CA PHE A 11 21.26 -76.38 37.37
C PHE A 11 21.16 -77.74 36.61
N MET A 12 20.71 -77.63 35.34
CA MET A 12 21.27 -78.27 34.11
C MET A 12 20.70 -79.62 33.56
N LEU A 13 20.90 -79.80 32.23
CA LEU A 13 20.61 -80.94 31.32
C LEU A 13 19.13 -81.16 30.89
N LEU A 14 18.79 -81.64 29.68
CA LEU A 14 19.42 -81.68 28.33
C LEU A 14 18.32 -82.05 27.28
N VAL A 15 18.43 -81.55 26.04
CA VAL A 15 17.97 -82.14 24.73
C VAL A 15 16.50 -82.63 24.56
N VAL A 16 15.80 -82.14 23.52
CA VAL A 16 15.25 -82.93 22.37
C VAL A 16 14.66 -81.98 21.30
N SER A 17 14.72 -82.40 20.05
CA SER A 17 14.40 -81.64 18.81
C SER A 17 12.94 -81.81 18.34
N MET A 18 12.33 -80.77 17.75
CA MET A 18 11.87 -80.73 16.33
C MET A 18 10.96 -79.53 15.99
N LEU A 19 11.26 -78.88 14.85
CA LEU A 19 10.39 -78.22 13.83
C LEU A 19 8.97 -77.75 14.26
N VAL A 20 8.54 -76.50 14.00
CA VAL A 20 8.13 -75.96 12.67
C VAL A 20 7.99 -74.41 12.70
N VAL A 21 8.44 -73.72 11.64
CA VAL A 21 8.02 -72.39 11.06
C VAL A 21 7.59 -71.27 12.04
N ALA A 22 8.34 -70.18 12.31
CA ALA A 22 8.99 -69.15 11.46
C ALA A 22 8.13 -67.90 11.13
N CYS A 23 8.38 -66.80 11.86
CA CYS A 23 8.65 -65.45 11.34
C CYS A 23 9.01 -64.51 12.53
N LYS A 24 9.97 -63.60 12.36
CA LYS A 24 10.52 -62.77 13.44
C LYS A 24 10.88 -61.37 12.93
N PRO A 25 10.50 -60.31 13.67
CA PRO A 25 11.37 -59.13 13.83
C PRO A 25 11.97 -59.08 15.25
N ALA A 26 13.10 -58.39 15.41
CA ALA A 26 13.84 -58.34 16.67
C ALA A 26 13.50 -57.10 17.53
N ALA A 27 13.87 -57.17 18.81
CA ALA A 27 13.55 -56.21 19.87
C ALA A 27 14.43 -54.93 19.83
N PRO A 28 13.99 -53.83 20.47
CA PRO A 28 14.65 -52.52 20.37
C PRO A 28 15.82 -52.33 21.34
N SER A 29 16.68 -51.36 21.04
CA SER A 29 17.70 -50.80 21.94
C SER A 29 17.33 -49.38 22.36
N ALA A 30 17.62 -49.03 23.62
CA ALA A 30 17.36 -47.71 24.22
C ALA A 30 18.53 -46.71 23.96
N PRO A 31 18.50 -45.47 24.47
CA PRO A 31 18.34 -44.27 23.65
C PRO A 31 19.66 -43.51 23.41
N ALA A 32 19.66 -42.67 22.36
CA ALA A 32 20.75 -41.74 22.03
C ALA A 32 20.37 -40.28 22.36
N GLU A 33 21.38 -39.41 22.40
CA GLU A 33 21.28 -37.97 22.68
C GLU A 33 20.37 -37.19 21.72
N PRO A 34 19.85 -36.02 22.13
CA PRO A 34 18.97 -35.21 21.29
C PRO A 34 19.73 -34.67 20.08
N ALA A 35 19.19 -34.93 18.89
CA ALA A 35 19.69 -34.33 17.65
C ALA A 35 19.37 -32.83 17.59
N ALA A 36 20.21 -32.08 16.86
CA ALA A 36 19.98 -30.68 16.55
C ALA A 36 18.62 -30.48 15.82
N PRO A 37 17.99 -29.30 15.93
CA PRO A 37 16.78 -29.00 15.18
C PRO A 37 17.03 -29.16 13.67
N ALA A 38 16.05 -29.75 12.98
CA ALA A 38 16.12 -29.90 11.53
C ALA A 38 16.04 -28.52 10.84
N GLU A 39 16.74 -28.37 9.72
CA GLU A 39 16.51 -27.26 8.80
C GLU A 39 15.01 -27.19 8.42
N PRO A 40 14.42 -26.00 8.30
CA PRO A 40 13.07 -25.86 7.78
C PRO A 40 13.02 -26.46 6.38
N ALA A 41 11.94 -27.21 6.09
CA ALA A 41 11.75 -27.76 4.76
C ALA A 41 11.69 -26.63 3.74
N ALA A 42 12.46 -26.75 2.65
CA ALA A 42 12.38 -25.81 1.55
C ALA A 42 10.92 -25.67 1.08
N PRO A 43 10.47 -24.43 0.75
CA PRO A 43 9.10 -24.22 0.32
C PRO A 43 8.80 -25.11 -0.89
N ALA A 44 7.57 -25.63 -0.94
CA ALA A 44 7.10 -26.36 -2.11
C ALA A 44 7.25 -25.46 -3.33
N ALA A 45 7.76 -26.03 -4.44
CA ALA A 45 7.89 -25.29 -5.69
C ALA A 45 6.53 -24.67 -6.07
N PRO A 46 6.53 -23.44 -6.64
CA PRO A 46 5.29 -22.78 -7.06
C PRO A 46 4.46 -23.74 -7.93
N ALA A 47 3.13 -23.68 -7.77
CA ALA A 47 2.24 -24.34 -8.71
C ALA A 47 2.55 -23.79 -10.11
N GLU A 48 2.67 -24.69 -11.09
CA GLU A 48 2.89 -24.34 -12.49
C GLU A 48 1.77 -23.35 -12.91
N PRO A 49 2.10 -22.17 -13.46
CA PRO A 49 1.10 -21.16 -13.76
C PRO A 49 0.03 -21.76 -14.68
N ALA A 50 -1.24 -21.51 -14.34
CA ALA A 50 -2.36 -21.99 -15.14
C ALA A 50 -2.14 -21.57 -16.60
N ALA A 51 -2.24 -22.54 -17.51
CA ALA A 51 -1.99 -22.27 -18.92
C ALA A 51 -2.85 -21.08 -19.38
N PRO A 52 -2.28 -20.11 -20.12
CA PRO A 52 -3.06 -18.97 -20.59
C PRO A 52 -4.27 -19.47 -21.36
N ALA A 53 -5.42 -18.84 -21.12
CA ALA A 53 -6.64 -19.12 -21.89
C ALA A 53 -6.33 -19.08 -23.39
N GLU A 54 -6.95 -19.96 -24.18
CA GLU A 54 -6.74 -19.98 -25.64
C GLU A 54 -6.89 -18.55 -26.18
N PRO A 55 -5.92 -18.05 -26.98
CA PRO A 55 -6.00 -16.70 -27.49
C PRO A 55 -7.30 -16.57 -28.28
N ALA A 56 -8.15 -15.62 -27.88
CA ALA A 56 -9.36 -15.29 -28.60
C ALA A 56 -9.00 -15.08 -30.07
N ALA A 57 -9.84 -15.60 -30.98
CA ALA A 57 -9.62 -15.41 -32.41
C ALA A 57 -9.48 -13.90 -32.70
N PRO A 58 -8.54 -13.48 -33.58
CA PRO A 58 -8.33 -12.07 -33.87
C PRO A 58 -9.66 -11.40 -34.25
N VAL A 59 -10.12 -10.51 -33.38
CA VAL A 59 -11.23 -9.62 -33.69
C VAL A 59 -10.65 -8.57 -34.64
N GLU A 60 -11.07 -8.59 -35.90
CA GLU A 60 -10.69 -7.51 -36.83
C GLU A 60 -11.30 -6.21 -36.30
N PRO A 61 -10.50 -5.12 -36.15
CA PRO A 61 -11.01 -3.88 -35.58
C PRO A 61 -12.14 -3.31 -36.44
N SER A 62 -13.12 -2.71 -35.78
CA SER A 62 -14.30 -2.13 -36.40
C SER A 62 -13.88 -1.10 -37.46
N PRO A 63 -14.38 -1.21 -38.71
CA PRO A 63 -14.06 -0.27 -39.78
C PRO A 63 -14.64 1.14 -39.55
N ASP A 64 -15.48 1.30 -38.51
CA ASP A 64 -16.10 2.56 -38.08
C ASP A 64 -15.49 3.10 -36.75
N PHE A 65 -14.36 2.54 -36.27
CA PHE A 65 -13.65 3.07 -35.08
C PHE A 65 -12.92 4.37 -35.40
N GLU A 66 -13.33 5.46 -34.77
CA GLU A 66 -12.68 6.78 -34.86
C GLU A 66 -11.76 6.98 -33.63
N PRO A 67 -10.42 6.94 -33.77
CA PRO A 67 -9.51 7.02 -32.64
C PRO A 67 -9.48 8.41 -31.99
N MET A 68 -9.58 8.44 -30.67
CA MET A 68 -9.36 9.63 -29.85
C MET A 68 -7.89 9.81 -29.50
N SER A 69 -7.46 11.06 -29.40
CA SER A 69 -6.15 11.44 -28.86
C SER A 69 -6.21 12.81 -28.21
N LEU A 70 -5.33 13.04 -27.24
CA LEU A 70 -4.99 14.36 -26.73
C LEU A 70 -3.47 14.46 -26.63
N ALA A 71 -2.91 15.58 -27.08
CA ALA A 71 -1.49 15.87 -27.02
C ALA A 71 -1.22 17.26 -26.43
N ALA A 72 -0.22 17.35 -25.56
CA ALA A 72 0.40 18.59 -25.16
C ALA A 72 1.11 19.26 -26.37
N PRO A 73 1.15 20.60 -26.44
CA PRO A 73 1.82 21.31 -27.53
C PRO A 73 3.34 21.09 -27.55
N ASP A 74 3.94 20.94 -26.38
CA ASP A 74 5.35 20.63 -26.14
C ASP A 74 5.52 20.02 -24.73
N CYS A 75 6.77 19.83 -24.30
CA CYS A 75 7.12 19.19 -23.03
C CYS A 75 7.39 20.15 -21.87
N GLU A 76 7.19 21.45 -22.07
CA GLU A 76 7.24 22.46 -21.00
C GLU A 76 5.83 22.71 -20.41
N TYR A 77 4.82 21.98 -20.88
CA TYR A 77 3.41 22.16 -20.57
C TYR A 77 2.67 20.83 -20.45
N GLY A 78 1.82 20.66 -19.43
CA GLY A 78 1.03 19.43 -19.23
C GLY A 78 1.72 18.28 -18.49
N GLY A 79 2.94 18.49 -17.97
CA GLY A 79 3.61 17.51 -17.11
C GLY A 79 4.47 16.49 -17.89
N LEU A 80 4.52 15.26 -17.38
CA LEU A 80 5.29 14.14 -17.94
C LEU A 80 4.65 13.56 -19.20
N ILE A 81 3.32 13.50 -19.25
CA ILE A 81 2.61 12.96 -20.41
C ILE A 81 2.64 14.00 -21.52
N LYS A 82 3.01 13.53 -22.72
CA LYS A 82 3.01 14.32 -23.95
C LYS A 82 1.77 14.06 -24.79
N GLU A 83 1.36 12.80 -24.90
CA GLU A 83 0.22 12.40 -25.71
C GLU A 83 -0.38 11.08 -25.20
N ILE A 84 -1.70 11.00 -25.19
CA ILE A 84 -2.46 9.77 -24.97
C ILE A 84 -3.32 9.57 -26.23
N ALA A 85 -3.15 8.44 -26.92
CA ALA A 85 -3.80 8.19 -28.20
C ALA A 85 -4.27 6.73 -28.34
N ALA A 86 -5.50 6.54 -28.81
CA ALA A 86 -5.92 5.29 -29.42
C ALA A 86 -5.27 5.17 -30.80
N LEU A 87 -4.56 4.07 -31.06
CA LEU A 87 -3.99 3.77 -32.38
C LEU A 87 -4.98 2.95 -33.23
N ASP A 88 -5.72 2.06 -32.57
CA ASP A 88 -6.86 1.29 -33.08
C ASP A 88 -7.76 0.88 -31.89
N GLU A 89 -8.83 0.12 -32.15
CA GLU A 89 -9.85 -0.29 -31.15
C GLU A 89 -9.26 -0.97 -29.91
N PHE A 90 -8.10 -1.63 -30.01
CA PHE A 90 -7.49 -2.39 -28.91
C PHE A 90 -6.06 -1.96 -28.58
N THR A 91 -5.60 -0.81 -29.09
CA THR A 91 -4.21 -0.36 -28.89
C THR A 91 -4.17 1.09 -28.41
N VAL A 92 -3.62 1.33 -27.23
CA VAL A 92 -3.44 2.67 -26.64
C VAL A 92 -1.95 2.98 -26.53
N GLN A 93 -1.56 4.18 -26.93
CA GLN A 93 -0.20 4.70 -26.80
C GLN A 93 -0.16 5.84 -25.78
N PHE A 94 0.79 5.76 -24.86
CA PHE A 94 1.20 6.84 -23.97
C PHE A 94 2.59 7.31 -24.40
N SER A 95 2.70 8.57 -24.85
CA SER A 95 3.97 9.22 -25.12
C SER A 95 4.31 10.19 -23.99
N MET A 96 5.58 10.25 -23.63
CA MET A 96 6.09 10.99 -22.48
C MET A 96 7.20 11.97 -22.87
N CYS A 97 7.43 12.94 -21.99
CA CYS A 97 8.46 13.96 -22.13
C CYS A 97 9.81 13.59 -21.49
N ALA A 98 9.82 12.56 -20.65
CA ALA A 98 11.01 11.93 -20.08
C ALA A 98 10.79 10.41 -19.95
N PRO A 99 11.85 9.60 -19.77
CA PRO A 99 11.73 8.19 -19.42
C PRO A 99 10.96 8.00 -18.11
N ASP A 100 10.05 7.03 -18.06
CA ASP A 100 9.33 6.64 -16.82
C ASP A 100 9.29 5.12 -16.62
N PRO A 101 10.35 4.51 -16.07
CA PRO A 101 10.36 3.08 -15.74
C PRO A 101 9.27 2.66 -14.75
N ALA A 102 8.68 3.59 -14.00
CA ALA A 102 7.59 3.30 -13.08
C ALA A 102 6.20 3.24 -13.75
N PHE A 103 6.08 3.52 -15.05
CA PHE A 103 4.80 3.49 -15.77
C PHE A 103 3.98 2.21 -15.55
N PRO A 104 4.53 0.98 -15.60
CA PRO A 104 3.72 -0.23 -15.39
C PRO A 104 3.08 -0.30 -14.00
N SER A 105 3.78 0.16 -12.96
CA SER A 105 3.23 0.22 -11.60
C SER A 105 2.17 1.32 -11.49
N LYS A 106 2.42 2.51 -12.04
CA LYS A 106 1.42 3.59 -12.06
C LYS A 106 0.16 3.17 -12.85
N ALA A 107 0.31 2.53 -14.01
CA ALA A 107 -0.80 2.04 -14.83
C ALA A 107 -1.55 0.83 -14.24
N ALA A 108 -1.03 0.23 -13.15
CA ALA A 108 -1.72 -0.76 -12.33
C ALA A 108 -2.53 -0.15 -11.17
N PHE A 109 -2.33 1.15 -10.88
CA PHE A 109 -2.98 1.82 -9.75
C PHE A 109 -4.43 2.24 -10.07
N THR A 110 -5.29 2.13 -9.07
CA THR A 110 -6.75 2.28 -9.16
C THR A 110 -7.23 3.69 -9.47
N ALA A 111 -6.45 4.72 -9.15
CA ALA A 111 -6.72 6.09 -9.61
C ALA A 111 -6.67 6.24 -11.15
N PHE A 112 -6.19 5.23 -11.88
CA PHE A 112 -6.18 5.18 -13.35
C PHE A 112 -7.07 4.07 -13.92
N ALA A 113 -8.06 3.62 -13.13
CA ALA A 113 -9.05 2.65 -13.55
C ALA A 113 -9.95 3.20 -14.67
N ILE A 114 -10.45 2.30 -15.51
CA ILE A 114 -11.13 2.62 -16.76
C ILE A 114 -12.65 2.52 -16.59
N GLN A 115 -13.37 3.49 -17.15
CA GLN A 115 -14.85 3.52 -17.23
C GLN A 115 -15.30 3.75 -18.68
N PRO A 116 -16.53 3.38 -19.05
CA PRO A 116 -17.03 3.62 -20.40
C PRO A 116 -17.07 5.12 -20.68
N LYS A 117 -16.57 5.52 -21.84
CA LYS A 117 -16.57 6.91 -22.29
C LYS A 117 -17.98 7.53 -22.22
N GLU A 118 -18.98 6.84 -22.78
CA GLU A 118 -20.37 7.31 -22.78
C GLU A 118 -20.95 7.43 -21.36
N TRP A 119 -20.48 6.62 -20.41
CA TRP A 119 -20.86 6.75 -19.00
C TRP A 119 -20.26 8.01 -18.38
N ILE A 120 -18.96 8.28 -18.60
CA ILE A 120 -18.31 9.51 -18.14
C ILE A 120 -19.02 10.75 -18.71
N GLU A 121 -19.30 10.76 -20.02
CA GLU A 121 -20.03 11.85 -20.69
C GLU A 121 -21.45 12.06 -20.13
N ALA A 122 -22.17 10.99 -19.79
CA ALA A 122 -23.56 11.07 -19.32
C ALA A 122 -23.69 11.35 -17.81
N ALA A 123 -22.76 10.86 -16.98
CA ALA A 123 -22.89 10.83 -15.52
C ALA A 123 -22.11 11.92 -14.79
N MET A 124 -21.20 12.65 -15.46
CA MET A 124 -20.40 13.70 -14.83
C MET A 124 -21.25 14.94 -14.48
N GLU A 125 -22.12 15.42 -15.37
CA GLU A 125 -22.99 16.58 -15.11
C GLU A 125 -23.99 16.29 -13.97
N SER A 126 -24.56 15.07 -13.93
CA SER A 126 -25.44 14.63 -12.84
C SER A 126 -24.71 14.27 -11.55
N ARG A 127 -23.37 14.16 -11.59
CA ARG A 127 -22.48 13.62 -10.55
C ARG A 127 -22.87 12.20 -10.10
N GLU A 128 -23.60 11.45 -10.92
CA GLU A 128 -23.95 10.06 -10.63
C GLU A 128 -22.72 9.13 -10.63
N ILE A 129 -21.66 9.49 -11.36
CA ILE A 129 -20.39 8.76 -11.38
C ILE A 129 -19.73 8.60 -10.00
N LEU A 130 -20.04 9.50 -9.04
CA LEU A 130 -19.52 9.46 -7.68
C LEU A 130 -20.13 8.36 -6.80
N GLU A 131 -21.31 7.85 -7.18
CA GLU A 131 -22.06 6.84 -6.41
C GLU A 131 -22.44 5.61 -7.23
N LYS A 132 -22.28 5.66 -8.56
CA LYS A 132 -22.66 4.62 -9.52
C LYS A 132 -21.51 4.35 -10.50
N PRO A 133 -20.37 3.80 -10.03
CA PRO A 133 -19.29 3.39 -10.91
C PRO A 133 -19.79 2.36 -11.91
N VAL A 134 -19.35 2.47 -13.17
CA VAL A 134 -19.54 1.44 -14.20
C VAL A 134 -18.16 1.03 -14.66
N GLY A 135 -17.78 -0.22 -14.38
CA GLY A 135 -16.46 -0.75 -14.68
C GLY A 135 -16.52 -2.13 -15.31
N THR A 136 -15.37 -2.79 -15.37
CA THR A 136 -15.18 -4.13 -15.94
C THR A 136 -15.01 -5.20 -14.86
N GLY A 137 -14.92 -4.81 -13.59
CA GLY A 137 -14.47 -5.64 -12.48
C GLY A 137 -15.42 -6.79 -12.09
N PRO A 138 -14.96 -7.66 -11.17
CA PRO A 138 -15.65 -8.91 -10.82
C PRO A 138 -16.98 -8.73 -10.07
N TYR A 139 -17.24 -7.55 -9.49
CA TYR A 139 -18.50 -7.20 -8.84
C TYR A 139 -19.09 -5.90 -9.42
N VAL A 140 -20.41 -5.79 -9.41
CA VAL A 140 -21.19 -4.59 -9.75
C VAL A 140 -21.77 -4.01 -8.46
N LEU A 141 -21.77 -2.70 -8.28
CA LEU A 141 -22.46 -2.06 -7.16
C LEU A 141 -23.99 -2.24 -7.28
N ASP A 142 -24.63 -2.78 -6.24
CA ASP A 142 -26.08 -3.02 -6.16
C ASP A 142 -26.77 -1.98 -5.25
N SER A 143 -26.15 -1.62 -4.13
CA SER A 143 -26.63 -0.51 -3.29
C SER A 143 -25.55 0.11 -2.41
N TRP A 144 -25.70 1.40 -2.13
CA TRP A 144 -24.93 2.13 -1.11
C TRP A 144 -25.88 2.69 -0.06
N ASN A 145 -25.88 2.09 1.12
CA ASN A 145 -26.62 2.55 2.29
C ASN A 145 -25.72 3.50 3.08
N ARG A 146 -25.75 4.79 2.72
CA ARG A 146 -24.93 5.85 3.33
C ARG A 146 -24.96 5.78 4.86
N GLY A 147 -23.78 5.76 5.49
CA GLY A 147 -23.58 5.62 6.93
C GLY A 147 -23.65 4.20 7.51
N ASP A 148 -23.90 3.15 6.71
CA ASP A 148 -24.03 1.75 7.19
C ASP A 148 -23.26 0.71 6.36
N SER A 149 -23.54 0.64 5.05
CA SER A 149 -23.04 -0.47 4.21
C SER A 149 -23.03 -0.18 2.71
N MET A 150 -22.21 -0.93 1.97
CA MET A 150 -22.32 -1.09 0.53
C MET A 150 -22.51 -2.57 0.19
N VAL A 151 -23.33 -2.85 -0.82
CA VAL A 151 -23.61 -4.20 -1.32
C VAL A 151 -23.24 -4.24 -2.79
N PHE A 152 -22.44 -5.23 -3.17
CA PHE A 152 -22.08 -5.53 -4.54
C PHE A 152 -22.56 -6.94 -4.93
N LYS A 153 -22.76 -7.17 -6.22
CA LYS A 153 -23.19 -8.45 -6.79
C LYS A 153 -22.19 -8.92 -7.83
N LYS A 154 -21.91 -10.22 -7.86
CA LYS A 154 -21.00 -10.80 -8.87
C LYS A 154 -21.41 -10.43 -10.28
N PHE A 155 -20.47 -9.94 -11.08
CA PHE A 155 -20.68 -9.70 -12.51
C PHE A 155 -20.63 -11.04 -13.26
N ALA A 156 -21.76 -11.45 -13.82
CA ALA A 156 -21.91 -12.77 -14.46
C ALA A 156 -21.10 -12.89 -15.77
N ASP A 157 -20.91 -11.79 -16.48
CA ASP A 157 -20.17 -11.71 -17.75
C ASP A 157 -18.73 -11.20 -17.54
N TYR A 158 -18.17 -11.33 -16.32
CA TYR A 158 -16.79 -10.93 -16.02
C TYR A 158 -15.79 -11.67 -16.91
N TRP A 159 -14.86 -10.91 -17.49
CA TRP A 159 -13.89 -11.40 -18.47
C TRP A 159 -12.79 -12.29 -17.87
N GLY A 160 -12.49 -12.09 -16.58
CA GLY A 160 -11.47 -12.82 -15.83
C GLY A 160 -12.02 -14.06 -15.10
N THR A 161 -11.37 -14.44 -14.00
CA THR A 161 -11.90 -15.49 -13.12
C THR A 161 -13.07 -14.91 -12.31
N SER A 162 -14.29 -15.43 -12.52
CA SER A 162 -15.49 -14.99 -11.80
C SER A 162 -15.30 -15.03 -10.28
N ALA A 163 -15.86 -14.03 -9.58
CA ALA A 163 -15.81 -13.99 -8.12
C ALA A 163 -16.37 -15.27 -7.47
N VAL A 164 -15.73 -15.69 -6.37
CA VAL A 164 -16.14 -16.86 -5.60
C VAL A 164 -17.54 -16.69 -5.01
N THR A 165 -17.84 -15.53 -4.42
CA THR A 165 -19.14 -15.24 -3.82
C THR A 165 -20.11 -14.59 -4.81
N ASP A 166 -21.41 -14.65 -4.52
CA ASP A 166 -22.44 -13.95 -5.31
C ASP A 166 -22.64 -12.51 -4.81
N THR A 167 -22.34 -12.24 -3.53
CA THR A 167 -22.54 -10.96 -2.87
C THR A 167 -21.32 -10.59 -2.03
N LEU A 168 -20.84 -9.38 -2.22
CA LEU A 168 -19.85 -8.74 -1.35
C LEU A 168 -20.55 -7.62 -0.58
N VAL A 169 -20.28 -7.51 0.72
CA VAL A 169 -20.80 -6.43 1.57
C VAL A 169 -19.64 -5.73 2.25
N PHE A 170 -19.52 -4.42 2.07
CA PHE A 170 -18.62 -3.58 2.85
C PHE A 170 -19.42 -2.92 3.99
N ARG A 171 -18.83 -2.90 5.18
CA ARG A 171 -19.30 -2.17 6.37
C ARG A 171 -18.14 -1.38 6.96
N TRP A 172 -18.41 -0.48 7.89
CA TRP A 172 -17.35 0.35 8.49
C TRP A 172 -17.65 0.74 9.93
N THR A 173 -16.57 0.97 10.69
CA THR A 173 -16.58 1.64 12.00
C THR A 173 -15.17 2.11 12.32
N SER A 174 -15.03 3.29 12.93
CA SER A 174 -13.74 3.88 13.32
C SER A 174 -13.00 3.02 14.35
N GLU A 175 -13.73 2.46 15.31
CA GLU A 175 -13.18 1.78 16.48
C GLU A 175 -12.63 0.39 16.14
N GLY A 176 -11.30 0.20 16.22
CA GLY A 176 -10.63 -1.07 15.91
C GLY A 176 -11.14 -2.24 16.76
N ALA A 177 -11.25 -2.05 18.08
CA ALA A 177 -11.84 -3.04 18.98
C ALA A 177 -13.30 -3.41 18.63
N ALA A 178 -14.07 -2.50 18.02
CA ALA A 178 -15.42 -2.83 17.54
C ALA A 178 -15.38 -3.69 16.27
N ARG A 179 -14.43 -3.45 15.35
CA ARG A 179 -14.19 -4.33 14.20
C ARG A 179 -13.85 -5.75 14.66
N LEU A 180 -12.95 -5.90 15.64
CA LEU A 180 -12.61 -7.21 16.20
C LEU A 180 -13.83 -7.92 16.82
N LEU A 181 -14.67 -7.21 17.59
CA LEU A 181 -15.86 -7.80 18.19
C LEU A 181 -16.86 -8.32 17.14
N GLU A 182 -17.06 -7.59 16.05
CA GLU A 182 -17.92 -8.02 14.92
C GLU A 182 -17.34 -9.26 14.21
N LEU A 183 -16.00 -9.36 14.10
CA LEU A 183 -15.32 -10.53 13.54
C LEU A 183 -15.41 -11.74 14.48
N GLN A 184 -15.17 -11.55 15.78
CA GLN A 184 -15.29 -12.60 16.79
C GLN A 184 -16.72 -13.15 16.84
N SER A 185 -17.75 -12.30 16.78
CA SER A 185 -19.15 -12.73 16.72
C SER A 185 -19.56 -13.40 15.41
N GLY A 186 -18.77 -13.25 14.33
CA GLY A 186 -19.10 -13.74 12.99
C GLY A 186 -20.18 -12.90 12.30
N THR A 187 -20.33 -11.62 12.68
CA THR A 187 -21.16 -10.65 11.95
C THR A 187 -20.45 -10.15 10.68
N VAL A 188 -19.11 -10.23 10.67
CA VAL A 188 -18.24 -10.00 9.51
C VAL A 188 -17.24 -11.15 9.37
N ASP A 189 -16.70 -11.32 8.17
CA ASP A 189 -15.84 -12.42 7.77
C ASP A 189 -14.35 -12.03 7.75
N GLY A 190 -14.09 -10.75 7.47
CA GLY A 190 -12.77 -10.12 7.51
C GLY A 190 -12.84 -8.65 7.91
N ILE A 191 -11.76 -8.15 8.51
CA ILE A 191 -11.59 -6.76 8.91
C ILE A 191 -10.26 -6.20 8.45
N ASP A 192 -10.24 -4.91 8.15
CA ASP A 192 -9.02 -4.12 7.98
C ASP A 192 -8.53 -3.55 9.32
N ASN A 193 -7.22 -3.38 9.42
CA ASN A 193 -6.53 -2.64 10.47
C ASN A 193 -7.03 -2.96 11.90
N PRO A 194 -6.84 -4.18 12.43
CA PRO A 194 -7.07 -4.40 13.86
C PRO A 194 -6.19 -3.44 14.69
N SER A 195 -6.64 -3.09 15.90
CA SER A 195 -5.87 -2.21 16.79
C SER A 195 -4.53 -2.86 17.17
N PRO A 196 -3.45 -2.12 17.44
CA PRO A 196 -2.16 -2.73 17.80
C PRO A 196 -2.25 -3.73 18.97
N ASP A 197 -2.98 -3.37 20.03
CA ASP A 197 -3.24 -4.20 21.21
C ASP A 197 -4.05 -5.49 20.91
N ASP A 198 -4.71 -5.57 19.75
CA ASP A 198 -5.58 -6.69 19.37
C ASP A 198 -4.83 -7.83 18.65
N PHE A 199 -3.57 -7.64 18.22
CA PHE A 199 -2.82 -8.65 17.44
C PHE A 199 -2.66 -9.96 18.23
N ASP A 200 -2.11 -9.91 19.45
CA ASP A 200 -1.99 -11.04 20.37
C ASP A 200 -3.35 -11.74 20.63
N VAL A 201 -4.45 -10.97 20.65
CA VAL A 201 -5.80 -11.48 20.89
C VAL A 201 -6.31 -12.27 19.68
N ILE A 202 -6.01 -11.81 18.47
CA ILE A 202 -6.38 -12.48 17.21
C ILE A 202 -5.55 -13.77 17.04
N GLU A 203 -4.23 -13.71 17.25
CA GLU A 203 -3.36 -14.89 17.15
C GLU A 203 -3.70 -15.98 18.17
N ALA A 204 -4.18 -15.60 19.36
CA ALA A 204 -4.59 -16.53 20.40
C ALA A 204 -5.98 -17.16 20.15
N ASP A 205 -6.82 -16.60 19.27
CA ASP A 205 -8.13 -17.15 18.93
C ASP A 205 -8.04 -18.09 17.71
N SER A 206 -8.13 -19.39 17.95
CA SER A 206 -8.11 -20.43 16.91
C SER A 206 -9.27 -20.35 15.89
N ASN A 207 -10.25 -19.47 16.10
CA ASN A 207 -11.33 -19.20 15.15
C ASN A 207 -11.03 -18.02 14.21
N LEU A 208 -9.89 -17.34 14.40
CA LEU A 208 -9.41 -16.22 13.61
C LEU A 208 -8.06 -16.53 12.95
N ALA A 209 -7.70 -15.74 11.95
CA ALA A 209 -6.39 -15.74 11.32
C ALA A 209 -5.97 -14.29 11.07
N LEU A 210 -4.76 -13.95 11.52
CA LEU A 210 -4.11 -12.66 11.27
C LEU A 210 -3.25 -12.78 10.00
N TYR A 211 -3.31 -11.77 9.14
CA TYR A 211 -2.48 -11.64 7.95
C TYR A 211 -1.74 -10.30 8.04
N GLU A 212 -0.48 -10.35 8.45
CA GLU A 212 0.37 -9.16 8.53
C GLU A 212 0.50 -8.50 7.15
N ARG A 213 0.43 -7.17 7.14
CA ARG A 213 0.68 -6.33 5.97
C ARG A 213 2.11 -5.85 6.00
N GLU A 214 2.86 -6.10 4.92
CA GLU A 214 4.19 -5.52 4.75
C GLU A 214 4.13 -3.99 4.87
N ALA A 215 5.02 -3.41 5.67
CA ALA A 215 4.96 -2.01 6.09
C ALA A 215 5.45 -1.05 4.99
N LEU A 216 4.77 -1.04 3.84
CA LEU A 216 4.99 -0.09 2.75
C LEU A 216 4.41 1.29 3.07
N ASN A 217 4.86 1.88 4.17
CA ASN A 217 4.40 3.18 4.66
C ASN A 217 5.48 3.87 5.49
N ILE A 218 5.30 5.15 5.80
CA ILE A 218 6.20 5.93 6.66
C ILE A 218 5.38 6.86 7.54
N PHE A 219 5.67 6.91 8.84
CA PHE A 219 5.30 8.02 9.71
C PHE A 219 6.48 8.94 9.95
N TYR A 220 6.23 10.25 9.85
CA TYR A 220 7.23 11.28 10.03
C TYR A 220 6.77 12.43 10.92
N VAL A 221 7.75 13.00 11.60
CA VAL A 221 7.65 14.30 12.29
C VAL A 221 8.15 15.35 11.30
N GLY A 222 7.23 16.07 10.68
CA GLY A 222 7.52 17.11 9.70
C GLY A 222 7.60 18.51 10.31
N PHE A 223 8.28 19.41 9.61
CA PHE A 223 8.34 20.84 9.89
C PHE A 223 8.68 21.57 8.58
N THR A 224 8.31 22.84 8.46
CA THR A 224 8.60 23.67 7.28
C THR A 224 9.76 24.62 7.53
N ASN A 225 10.67 24.73 6.58
CA ASN A 225 11.80 25.67 6.65
C ASN A 225 11.38 27.15 6.47
N PHE A 226 10.11 27.45 6.18
CA PHE A 226 9.60 28.82 6.08
C PHE A 226 9.50 29.56 7.43
N PHE A 227 9.41 28.82 8.56
CA PHE A 227 9.20 29.42 9.87
C PHE A 227 10.37 29.15 10.83
N PRO A 228 10.98 30.20 11.43
CA PRO A 228 11.91 30.02 12.52
C PRO A 228 11.26 29.32 13.72
N PRO A 229 11.96 28.42 14.41
CA PRO A 229 13.40 28.13 14.30
C PRO A 229 13.75 26.99 13.32
N PHE A 230 12.77 26.46 12.57
CA PHE A 230 12.97 25.31 11.67
C PHE A 230 13.60 25.70 10.32
N ASP A 231 13.80 26.99 10.06
CA ASP A 231 14.65 27.49 8.96
C ASP A 231 16.12 27.04 9.13
N ASP A 232 16.62 26.96 10.37
CA ASP A 232 17.96 26.46 10.68
C ASP A 232 18.02 24.92 10.68
N VAL A 233 18.78 24.36 9.72
CA VAL A 233 19.04 22.91 9.61
C VAL A 233 19.58 22.29 10.89
N ARG A 234 20.33 23.05 11.71
CA ARG A 234 20.89 22.56 12.98
C ARG A 234 19.79 22.29 14.02
N VAL A 235 18.70 23.06 14.00
CA VAL A 235 17.54 22.82 14.87
C VAL A 235 16.81 21.56 14.41
N ARG A 236 16.61 21.37 13.10
CA ARG A 236 15.98 20.17 12.52
C ARG A 236 16.79 18.90 12.82
N GLN A 237 18.11 18.94 12.61
CA GLN A 237 19.04 17.86 12.98
C GLN A 237 19.05 17.57 14.49
N ALA A 238 18.95 18.60 15.34
CA ALA A 238 18.89 18.40 16.78
C ALA A 238 17.57 17.73 17.22
N VAL A 239 16.44 18.05 16.60
CA VAL A 239 15.20 17.30 16.80
C VAL A 239 15.37 15.85 16.30
N ALA A 240 15.97 15.65 15.13
CA ALA A 240 16.20 14.31 14.57
C ALA A 240 17.06 13.38 15.47
N MET A 241 18.11 13.91 16.12
CA MET A 241 18.91 13.16 17.11
C MET A 241 18.24 13.11 18.50
N GLY A 242 17.40 14.08 18.82
CA GLY A 242 16.81 14.26 20.15
C GLY A 242 15.52 13.48 20.39
N LEU A 243 14.96 12.84 19.36
CA LEU A 243 13.81 11.93 19.48
C LEU A 243 14.28 10.47 19.59
N ASN A 244 13.86 9.81 20.66
CA ASN A 244 13.96 8.37 20.83
C ASN A 244 12.83 7.69 20.04
N ARG A 245 13.20 7.18 18.86
CA ARG A 245 12.28 6.60 17.88
C ARG A 245 11.92 5.16 18.21
N ASP A 246 12.86 4.38 18.75
CA ASP A 246 12.63 3.03 19.27
C ASP A 246 11.51 3.03 20.31
N ARG A 247 11.55 3.96 21.27
CA ARG A 247 10.49 4.15 22.27
C ARG A 247 9.11 4.40 21.63
N ILE A 248 9.03 5.08 20.49
CA ILE A 248 7.74 5.35 19.85
C ILE A 248 7.20 4.06 19.22
N VAL A 249 8.05 3.31 18.53
CA VAL A 249 7.68 2.00 17.95
C VAL A 249 7.31 1.00 19.05
N ASP A 250 8.20 0.77 20.02
CA ASP A 250 8.06 -0.20 21.12
C ASP A 250 6.77 -0.03 21.96
N ASN A 251 6.20 1.19 22.05
CA ASN A 251 5.06 1.48 22.93
C ASN A 251 3.72 1.69 22.19
N PHE A 252 3.72 1.97 20.88
CA PHE A 252 2.50 2.41 20.17
C PHE A 252 2.24 1.65 18.86
N TYR A 253 3.09 0.71 18.47
CA TYR A 253 3.00 -0.01 17.20
C TYR A 253 2.91 -1.53 17.42
N PRO A 254 2.22 -2.27 16.53
CA PRO A 254 2.14 -3.72 16.61
C PRO A 254 3.44 -4.40 16.16
N ALA A 255 3.49 -5.72 16.34
CA ALA A 255 4.45 -6.58 15.65
C ALA A 255 4.45 -6.32 14.12
N GLY A 256 5.59 -6.58 13.48
CA GLY A 256 5.81 -6.26 12.07
C GLY A 256 6.17 -4.79 11.78
N SER A 257 6.16 -3.92 12.79
CA SER A 257 6.60 -2.51 12.67
C SER A 257 8.10 -2.38 12.88
N GLU A 258 8.73 -1.40 12.20
CA GLU A 258 10.17 -1.12 12.35
C GLU A 258 10.46 0.39 12.50
N VAL A 259 11.54 0.72 13.22
CA VAL A 259 12.06 2.08 13.27
C VAL A 259 12.65 2.43 11.90
N ALA A 260 12.14 3.52 11.30
CA ALA A 260 12.48 3.87 9.94
C ALA A 260 13.97 4.26 9.81
N SER A 261 14.75 3.44 9.08
CA SER A 261 16.18 3.71 8.84
C SER A 261 16.41 4.80 7.80
N HIS A 262 15.44 4.98 6.90
CA HIS A 262 15.40 5.94 5.80
C HIS A 262 13.96 6.48 5.66
N PHE A 263 13.69 7.36 4.70
CA PHE A 263 12.31 7.80 4.42
C PHE A 263 11.46 6.68 3.81
N THR A 264 12.03 5.92 2.88
CA THR A 264 11.35 4.87 2.12
C THR A 264 11.62 3.49 2.75
N PRO A 265 10.60 2.61 2.89
CA PRO A 265 10.76 1.25 3.40
C PRO A 265 11.81 0.43 2.63
N CYS A 266 12.54 -0.45 3.34
CA CYS A 266 13.55 -1.32 2.73
C CYS A 266 13.00 -2.35 1.73
N ALA A 267 11.71 -2.68 1.82
CA ALA A 267 11.03 -3.57 0.88
C ALA A 267 10.93 -2.99 -0.54
N ILE A 268 11.04 -1.67 -0.70
CA ILE A 268 11.06 -1.00 -1.99
C ILE A 268 12.51 -0.94 -2.50
N PRO A 269 12.81 -1.41 -3.72
CA PRO A 269 14.16 -1.30 -4.31
C PRO A 269 14.68 0.14 -4.27
N ASN A 270 15.95 0.31 -3.89
CA ASN A 270 16.60 1.59 -3.64
C ASN A 270 15.98 2.48 -2.53
N GLY A 271 14.99 1.98 -1.77
CA GLY A 271 14.36 2.75 -0.69
C GLY A 271 15.30 3.10 0.46
N CYS A 272 16.07 2.12 0.94
CA CYS A 272 16.91 2.24 2.14
C CYS A 272 18.43 2.14 1.88
N VAL A 273 18.90 2.75 0.79
CA VAL A 273 20.33 2.81 0.44
C VAL A 273 20.96 4.14 0.86
N GLY A 274 22.20 4.08 1.35
CA GLY A 274 22.94 5.24 1.85
C GLY A 274 23.29 5.13 3.35
N ASP A 275 23.50 6.27 3.97
CA ASP A 275 23.75 6.38 5.42
C ASP A 275 22.41 6.34 6.17
N VAL A 276 22.29 5.40 7.12
CA VAL A 276 21.12 5.29 8.00
C VAL A 276 20.88 6.56 8.81
N TRP A 277 19.62 6.81 9.18
CA TRP A 277 19.19 7.99 9.92
C TRP A 277 19.92 8.20 11.26
N TYR A 278 19.75 9.38 11.85
CA TYR A 278 20.32 9.73 13.15
C TYR A 278 19.90 8.76 14.27
N GLU A 279 20.89 8.30 15.02
CA GLU A 279 20.73 7.60 16.30
C GLU A 279 20.25 8.59 17.39
N TYR A 280 19.62 8.05 18.43
CA TYR A 280 19.18 8.85 19.58
C TYR A 280 20.37 9.33 20.43
N ASP A 281 20.65 10.64 20.42
CA ASP A 281 21.65 11.29 21.27
C ASP A 281 21.12 12.64 21.78
N LEU A 282 20.53 12.59 22.98
CA LEU A 282 19.95 13.75 23.67
C LEU A 282 21.00 14.82 24.04
N ASP A 283 22.24 14.43 24.32
CA ASP A 283 23.29 15.36 24.73
C ASP A 283 23.89 16.08 23.52
N ALA A 284 24.09 15.38 22.40
CA ALA A 284 24.47 15.97 21.13
C ALA A 284 23.38 16.91 20.58
N ALA A 285 22.10 16.49 20.67
CA ALA A 285 20.96 17.33 20.30
C ALA A 285 20.92 18.65 21.09
N LYS A 286 21.11 18.59 22.42
CA LYS A 286 21.20 19.79 23.28
C LYS A 286 22.38 20.69 22.94
N ALA A 287 23.55 20.10 22.66
CA ALA A 287 24.72 20.86 22.23
C ALA A 287 24.46 21.58 20.89
N LEU A 288 23.83 20.91 19.93
CA LEU A 288 23.51 21.49 18.63
C LEU A 288 22.43 22.58 18.71
N LEU A 289 21.41 22.41 19.56
CA LEU A 289 20.46 23.50 19.87
C LEU A 289 21.17 24.71 20.50
N ALA A 290 22.13 24.49 21.41
CA ALA A 290 22.89 25.57 22.01
C ALA A 290 23.75 26.32 20.99
N ASP A 291 24.43 25.62 20.09
CA ASP A 291 25.21 26.19 18.98
C ASP A 291 24.32 26.88 17.92
N ALA A 292 23.06 26.44 17.78
CA ALA A 292 22.02 27.13 17.00
C ALA A 292 21.47 28.40 17.67
N GLY A 293 21.79 28.65 18.95
CA GLY A 293 21.32 29.80 19.72
C GLY A 293 20.14 29.51 20.65
N TYR A 294 19.64 28.28 20.66
CA TYR A 294 18.48 27.80 21.42
C TYR A 294 18.88 27.01 22.68
N ALA A 295 19.94 27.45 23.38
CA ALA A 295 20.43 26.80 24.60
C ALA A 295 19.42 26.75 25.76
N ASN A 296 18.35 27.55 25.71
CA ASN A 296 17.23 27.53 26.66
C ASN A 296 15.93 26.98 26.03
N GLY A 297 16.02 26.35 24.85
CA GLY A 297 14.89 25.91 24.06
C GLY A 297 14.07 27.04 23.42
N PHE A 298 12.85 26.70 23.02
CA PHE A 298 11.85 27.59 22.41
C PHE A 298 10.44 26.99 22.58
N ASP A 299 9.41 27.80 22.31
CA ASP A 299 8.02 27.34 22.28
C ASP A 299 7.59 27.03 20.83
N THR A 300 6.77 26.00 20.62
CA THR A 300 6.27 25.57 19.29
C THR A 300 4.93 24.84 19.41
N LYS A 301 4.46 24.22 18.32
CA LYS A 301 3.23 23.42 18.26
C LYS A 301 3.50 22.03 17.68
N ILE A 302 2.65 21.06 17.99
CA ILE A 302 2.50 19.77 17.30
C ILE A 302 1.09 19.75 16.71
N PHE A 303 0.99 19.82 15.39
CA PHE A 303 -0.25 19.69 14.64
C PHE A 303 -0.48 18.24 14.21
N TYR A 304 -1.71 17.72 14.34
CA TYR A 304 -2.08 16.42 13.77
C TYR A 304 -3.58 16.32 13.52
N ARG A 305 -4.00 15.32 12.72
CA ARG A 305 -5.40 14.89 12.57
C ARG A 305 -5.64 13.59 13.34
N ASP A 306 -6.76 13.50 14.06
CA ASP A 306 -7.08 12.34 14.92
C ASP A 306 -7.74 11.22 14.08
N VAL A 307 -6.95 10.60 13.21
CA VAL A 307 -7.40 9.59 12.24
C VAL A 307 -6.43 8.41 12.25
N PHE A 308 -6.94 7.20 12.53
CA PHE A 308 -6.14 5.97 12.45
C PHE A 308 -5.58 5.77 11.04
N ARG A 309 -4.27 5.52 10.95
CA ARG A 309 -3.58 5.08 9.74
C ARG A 309 -2.54 4.02 10.11
N GLY A 310 -2.23 3.08 9.23
CA GLY A 310 -1.23 2.02 9.50
C GLY A 310 0.15 2.58 9.89
N TYR A 311 0.54 3.73 9.31
CA TYR A 311 1.75 4.44 9.69
C TYR A 311 1.68 5.11 11.07
N LEU A 312 0.49 5.49 11.57
CA LEU A 312 0.31 6.20 12.84
C LEU A 312 -1.02 5.74 13.48
N PRO A 313 -1.02 4.60 14.19
CA PRO A 313 -2.25 3.99 14.71
C PRO A 313 -2.85 4.76 15.90
N GLU A 314 -1.99 5.41 16.71
CA GLU A 314 -2.37 6.11 17.95
C GLU A 314 -1.93 7.59 17.96
N PRO A 315 -2.49 8.46 17.08
CA PRO A 315 -1.96 9.81 16.84
C PRO A 315 -1.84 10.67 18.11
N GLY A 316 -2.86 10.68 18.97
CA GLY A 316 -2.89 11.49 20.19
C GLY A 316 -1.91 11.01 21.28
N LEU A 317 -1.67 9.70 21.38
CA LEU A 317 -0.69 9.14 22.32
C LEU A 317 0.75 9.44 21.86
N VAL A 318 1.02 9.24 20.56
CA VAL A 318 2.32 9.57 19.95
C VAL A 318 2.60 11.09 20.04
N ALA A 319 1.61 11.95 19.80
CA ALA A 319 1.76 13.40 19.99
C ALA A 319 2.10 13.78 21.45
N THR A 320 1.51 13.08 22.43
CA THR A 320 1.79 13.29 23.85
C THR A 320 3.19 12.81 24.25
N ASP A 321 3.64 11.67 23.69
CA ASP A 321 5.00 11.18 23.91
C ASP A 321 6.04 12.13 23.30
N LEU A 322 5.84 12.55 22.04
CA LEU A 322 6.67 13.53 21.35
C LEU A 322 6.75 14.86 22.12
N GLN A 323 5.64 15.37 22.66
CA GLN A 323 5.65 16.56 23.53
C GLN A 323 6.56 16.36 24.76
N ALA A 324 6.54 15.18 25.38
CA ALA A 324 7.39 14.87 26.52
C ALA A 324 8.88 14.78 26.12
N GLN A 325 9.19 14.16 24.97
CA GLN A 325 10.56 14.06 24.47
C GLN A 325 11.14 15.43 24.05
N LEU A 326 10.35 16.26 23.36
CA LEU A 326 10.72 17.64 23.00
C LEU A 326 10.99 18.49 24.25
N LYS A 327 10.24 18.27 25.33
CA LYS A 327 10.48 18.95 26.60
C LYS A 327 11.83 18.58 27.24
N ASP A 328 12.32 17.36 27.03
CA ASP A 328 13.67 16.98 27.47
C ASP A 328 14.77 17.71 26.68
N LEU A 329 14.51 18.18 25.46
CA LEU A 329 15.35 19.13 24.70
C LEU A 329 15.17 20.60 25.12
N GLY A 330 14.21 20.90 26.00
CA GLY A 330 13.82 22.25 26.39
C GLY A 330 12.79 22.90 25.46
N ILE A 331 12.27 22.17 24.47
CA ILE A 331 11.25 22.66 23.52
C ILE A 331 9.87 22.46 24.14
N ASN A 332 9.10 23.55 24.34
CA ASN A 332 7.73 23.45 24.85
C ASN A 332 6.74 23.44 23.68
N ALA A 333 6.12 22.29 23.40
CA ALA A 333 5.15 22.16 22.31
C ALA A 333 3.69 22.20 22.80
N GLU A 334 2.84 23.02 22.19
CA GLU A 334 1.37 22.94 22.32
C GLU A 334 0.82 21.88 21.35
N ILE A 335 -0.01 20.94 21.82
CA ILE A 335 -0.66 19.96 20.94
C ILE A 335 -1.93 20.55 20.35
N VAL A 336 -2.05 20.54 19.03
CA VAL A 336 -3.16 21.12 18.25
C VAL A 336 -3.77 20.06 17.35
N VAL A 337 -4.96 19.59 17.71
CA VAL A 337 -5.75 18.69 16.86
C VAL A 337 -6.48 19.51 15.79
N MET A 338 -6.41 19.07 14.54
CA MET A 338 -7.07 19.69 13.40
C MET A 338 -8.09 18.74 12.75
N GLU A 339 -9.06 19.31 12.06
CA GLU A 339 -9.93 18.58 11.13
C GLU A 339 -9.06 18.06 9.96
N SER A 340 -9.36 16.86 9.44
CA SER A 340 -8.53 16.14 8.48
C SER A 340 -8.29 16.90 7.18
N GLY A 341 -9.34 17.44 6.54
CA GLY A 341 -9.20 18.20 5.29
C GLY A 341 -8.38 19.47 5.49
N ALA A 342 -8.72 20.26 6.51
CA ALA A 342 -7.97 21.47 6.86
C ALA A 342 -6.51 21.18 7.24
N PHE A 343 -6.23 20.05 7.90
CA PHE A 343 -4.86 19.64 8.24
C PHE A 343 -4.03 19.33 6.99
N LEU A 344 -4.59 18.56 6.05
CA LEU A 344 -3.90 18.21 4.81
C LEU A 344 -3.62 19.46 3.97
N GLU A 345 -4.59 20.37 3.82
CA GLU A 345 -4.41 21.61 3.05
C GLU A 345 -3.28 22.48 3.63
N GLU A 346 -3.27 22.73 4.94
CA GLU A 346 -2.25 23.55 5.60
C GLU A 346 -0.87 22.86 5.64
N SER A 347 -0.85 21.52 5.73
CA SER A 347 0.39 20.72 5.69
C SER A 347 1.03 20.76 4.31
N SER A 348 0.31 20.36 3.25
CA SER A 348 0.83 20.31 1.88
C SER A 348 1.25 21.68 1.35
N ALA A 349 0.59 22.75 1.78
CA ALA A 349 0.98 24.12 1.44
C ALA A 349 2.13 24.70 2.29
N GLY A 350 2.70 23.92 3.23
CA GLY A 350 3.83 24.35 4.07
C GLY A 350 3.48 25.45 5.08
N ARG A 351 2.20 25.59 5.47
CA ARG A 351 1.67 26.73 6.24
C ARG A 351 1.61 26.51 7.76
N LEU A 352 1.84 25.29 8.23
CA LEU A 352 1.86 24.94 9.66
C LEU A 352 3.11 25.53 10.36
N ASP A 353 2.91 26.48 11.28
CA ASP A 353 3.96 27.21 12.00
C ASP A 353 4.55 26.42 13.19
N GLY A 354 4.91 25.15 12.96
CA GLY A 354 5.42 24.24 13.97
C GLY A 354 5.74 22.85 13.44
N ILE A 355 5.73 21.87 14.34
CA ILE A 355 5.86 20.45 14.03
C ILE A 355 4.50 19.92 13.57
N HIS A 356 4.47 19.04 12.58
CA HIS A 356 3.28 18.31 12.17
C HIS A 356 3.51 16.80 12.13
N LEU A 357 2.48 16.02 12.46
CA LEU A 357 2.51 14.56 12.43
C LEU A 357 1.72 14.07 11.21
N LEU A 358 2.42 13.49 10.24
CA LEU A 358 1.80 12.93 9.04
C LEU A 358 2.62 11.73 8.55
N GLY A 359 2.09 11.02 7.57
CA GLY A 359 2.71 9.86 7.00
C GLY A 359 2.11 9.52 5.65
N TRP A 360 2.72 8.55 4.99
CA TRP A 360 2.39 8.11 3.64
C TRP A 360 2.24 6.59 3.62
N GLY A 361 1.27 6.08 2.85
CA GLY A 361 1.18 4.66 2.50
C GLY A 361 1.49 4.50 1.01
N ALA A 362 2.04 3.36 0.60
CA ALA A 362 2.39 3.16 -0.79
C ALA A 362 1.14 3.00 -1.68
N ASP A 363 1.01 3.86 -2.70
CA ASP A 363 0.02 3.74 -3.77
C ASP A 363 0.52 2.80 -4.88
N TYR A 364 1.84 2.78 -5.09
CA TYR A 364 2.51 1.90 -6.04
C TYR A 364 3.94 1.54 -5.56
N PRO A 365 4.43 0.33 -5.86
CA PRO A 365 5.61 -0.25 -5.21
C PRO A 365 6.93 0.21 -5.88
N HIS A 366 7.17 1.52 -5.92
CA HIS A 366 8.40 2.10 -6.48
C HIS A 366 8.92 3.25 -5.60
N VAL A 367 10.23 3.48 -5.59
CA VAL A 367 10.87 4.49 -4.72
C VAL A 367 10.39 5.93 -5.02
N THR A 368 9.99 6.20 -6.26
CA THR A 368 9.36 7.46 -6.68
C THR A 368 8.00 7.69 -6.02
N ASN A 369 7.35 6.64 -5.48
CA ASN A 369 6.12 6.82 -4.72
C ASN A 369 6.35 7.58 -3.40
N PHE A 370 7.56 7.47 -2.86
CA PHE A 370 7.93 8.09 -1.59
C PHE A 370 8.74 9.36 -1.83
N LEU A 371 9.86 9.26 -2.57
CA LEU A 371 10.83 10.35 -2.64
C LEU A 371 10.37 11.48 -3.57
N ASP A 372 9.89 11.15 -4.77
CA ASP A 372 9.46 12.15 -5.75
C ASP A 372 8.18 12.89 -5.30
N TYR A 373 7.31 12.30 -4.46
CA TYR A 373 6.20 13.07 -3.85
C TYR A 373 6.72 14.12 -2.89
N HIS A 374 7.44 13.68 -1.86
CA HIS A 374 7.74 14.49 -0.68
C HIS A 374 8.88 15.49 -0.90
N PHE A 375 9.74 15.25 -1.89
CA PHE A 375 10.95 16.03 -2.11
C PHE A 375 11.08 16.60 -3.53
N ALA A 376 10.04 16.54 -4.37
CA ALA A 376 10.05 17.23 -5.66
C ALA A 376 10.02 18.76 -5.52
N LYS A 377 10.51 19.42 -6.56
CA LYS A 377 10.62 20.89 -6.70
C LYS A 377 9.32 21.69 -6.46
N ASN A 378 8.15 21.05 -6.57
CA ASN A 378 6.86 21.71 -6.44
C ASN A 378 6.14 21.40 -5.11
N ASN A 379 6.68 20.51 -4.26
CA ASN A 379 6.07 20.19 -2.96
C ASN A 379 6.59 21.14 -1.88
N LEU A 380 5.70 21.94 -1.29
CA LEU A 380 6.04 22.96 -0.28
C LEU A 380 5.89 22.48 1.16
N GLN A 381 5.53 21.21 1.40
CA GLN A 381 5.21 20.68 2.72
C GLN A 381 6.33 20.89 3.76
N PHE A 382 7.59 20.78 3.34
CA PHE A 382 8.77 20.99 4.19
C PHE A 382 9.43 22.37 3.99
N GLY A 383 8.74 23.30 3.31
CA GLY A 383 9.19 24.66 3.02
C GLY A 383 9.77 24.82 1.61
N GLU A 384 10.78 25.67 1.46
CA GLU A 384 11.51 25.87 0.20
C GLU A 384 12.17 24.54 -0.22
N PRO A 385 11.86 23.98 -1.41
CA PRO A 385 12.39 22.69 -1.85
C PRO A 385 13.90 22.71 -2.09
N PHE A 386 14.57 21.60 -1.78
CA PHE A 386 16.03 21.50 -1.80
C PHE A 386 16.55 21.00 -3.17
N PRO A 387 17.28 21.81 -3.95
CA PRO A 387 17.81 21.40 -5.26
C PRO A 387 18.71 20.18 -5.18
N GLU A 388 19.52 20.07 -4.12
CA GLU A 388 20.44 18.94 -3.90
C GLU A 388 19.71 17.60 -3.68
N ILE A 389 18.39 17.63 -3.42
CA ILE A 389 17.53 16.44 -3.38
C ILE A 389 16.79 16.29 -4.72
N TYR A 390 16.02 17.31 -5.14
CA TYR A 390 15.11 17.14 -6.29
C TYR A 390 15.82 16.97 -7.63
N GLU A 391 17.01 17.57 -7.84
CA GLU A 391 17.77 17.41 -9.10
C GLU A 391 18.31 15.98 -9.23
N THR A 392 18.75 15.39 -8.11
CA THR A 392 19.23 14.02 -8.02
C THR A 392 18.09 13.01 -8.21
N LEU A 393 16.95 13.23 -7.56
CA LEU A 393 15.77 12.37 -7.73
C LEU A 393 15.23 12.41 -9.17
N ALA A 394 15.14 13.59 -9.78
CA ALA A 394 14.68 13.73 -11.17
C ALA A 394 15.60 13.04 -12.18
N ALA A 395 16.89 12.86 -11.87
CA ALA A 395 17.80 12.03 -12.66
C ALA A 395 17.64 10.53 -12.36
N ALA A 396 17.47 10.17 -11.08
CA ALA A 396 17.33 8.79 -10.63
C ALA A 396 16.06 8.10 -11.16
N SER A 397 14.93 8.81 -11.16
CA SER A 397 13.63 8.26 -11.57
C SER A 397 13.51 7.93 -13.05
N GLN A 398 14.45 8.40 -13.89
CA GLN A 398 14.53 8.08 -15.32
C GLN A 398 15.40 6.84 -15.63
N VAL A 399 16.07 6.25 -14.63
CA VAL A 399 16.97 5.10 -14.83
C VAL A 399 16.23 3.79 -14.62
N ALA A 400 16.26 2.93 -15.65
CA ALA A 400 15.47 1.70 -15.70
C ALA A 400 15.99 0.55 -14.82
N ASP A 401 17.32 0.36 -14.77
CA ASP A 401 17.95 -0.69 -13.98
C ASP A 401 18.13 -0.19 -12.53
N PRO A 402 17.53 -0.84 -11.51
CA PRO A 402 17.68 -0.42 -10.12
C PRO A 402 19.14 -0.34 -9.67
N ALA A 403 20.05 -1.19 -10.18
CA ALA A 403 21.46 -1.17 -9.83
C ALA A 403 22.24 -0.01 -10.49
N GLU A 404 21.78 0.49 -11.63
CA GLU A 404 22.32 1.72 -12.24
C GLU A 404 21.75 2.98 -11.56
N ALA A 405 20.53 2.90 -11.02
CA ALA A 405 19.88 3.99 -10.28
C ALA A 405 20.38 4.13 -8.82
N GLU A 406 20.81 3.03 -8.19
CA GLU A 406 21.23 2.96 -6.78
C GLU A 406 22.17 4.11 -6.34
N PRO A 407 23.24 4.48 -7.08
CA PRO A 407 24.16 5.54 -6.65
C PRO A 407 23.51 6.92 -6.53
N LEU A 408 22.48 7.21 -7.34
CA LEU A 408 21.74 8.47 -7.29
C LEU A 408 20.78 8.48 -6.09
N TYR A 409 20.13 7.35 -5.79
CA TYR A 409 19.30 7.21 -4.59
C TYR A 409 20.12 7.26 -3.30
N VAL A 410 21.36 6.73 -3.29
CA VAL A 410 22.32 6.92 -2.18
C VAL A 410 22.62 8.40 -1.97
N GLU A 411 22.88 9.17 -3.04
CA GLU A 411 23.12 10.60 -2.93
C GLU A 411 21.88 11.36 -2.41
N ALA A 412 20.69 11.07 -2.96
CA ALA A 412 19.44 11.70 -2.54
C ALA A 412 19.08 11.38 -1.07
N ASN A 413 19.16 10.13 -0.63
CA ASN A 413 18.91 9.73 0.76
C ASN A 413 19.89 10.39 1.73
N ASN A 414 21.18 10.45 1.38
CA ASN A 414 22.17 11.16 2.16
C ASN A 414 21.86 12.66 2.26
N LYS A 415 21.32 13.29 1.19
CA LYS A 415 20.90 14.69 1.22
C LYS A 415 19.64 14.94 2.04
N ILE A 416 18.64 14.05 1.96
CA ILE A 416 17.45 14.08 2.85
C ILE A 416 17.91 14.00 4.31
N ARG A 417 18.85 13.10 4.63
CA ARG A 417 19.45 12.97 5.96
C ARG A 417 20.20 14.23 6.40
N GLU A 418 21.12 14.75 5.57
CA GLU A 418 21.91 15.94 5.88
C GLU A 418 21.05 17.19 6.09
N LEU A 419 20.04 17.40 5.24
CA LEU A 419 19.19 18.58 5.26
C LEU A 419 18.03 18.48 6.26
N ALA A 420 17.72 17.26 6.73
CA ALA A 420 16.68 16.93 7.70
C ALA A 420 15.38 17.75 7.47
N PRO A 421 14.65 17.53 6.36
CA PRO A 421 13.37 18.21 6.09
C PRO A 421 12.23 17.68 6.98
N MET A 422 12.38 16.47 7.50
CA MET A 422 11.51 15.79 8.46
C MET A 422 12.35 14.81 9.28
N VAL A 423 11.73 14.10 10.23
CA VAL A 423 12.32 12.95 10.94
C VAL A 423 11.49 11.69 10.62
N PRO A 424 12.06 10.67 9.95
CA PRO A 424 11.40 9.38 9.76
C PRO A 424 11.36 8.65 11.10
N ILE A 425 10.17 8.20 11.51
CA ILE A 425 9.96 7.55 12.81
C ILE A 425 9.79 6.04 12.64
N ALA A 426 8.79 5.63 11.87
CA ALA A 426 8.37 4.23 11.79
C ALA A 426 7.86 3.85 10.39
N HIS A 427 8.18 2.64 9.96
CA HIS A 427 7.37 1.92 8.98
C HIS A 427 6.40 1.05 9.79
N GLY A 428 5.12 1.43 9.79
CA GLY A 428 4.11 0.88 10.68
C GLY A 428 3.55 -0.45 10.18
N GLY A 429 3.67 -1.49 10.98
CA GLY A 429 2.99 -2.75 10.77
C GLY A 429 1.48 -2.54 10.84
N SER A 430 0.76 -3.22 9.96
CA SER A 430 -0.70 -3.35 10.04
C SER A 430 -1.07 -4.77 9.62
N ALA A 431 -2.35 -5.09 9.59
CA ALA A 431 -2.81 -6.42 9.21
C ALA A 431 -4.24 -6.37 8.65
N THR A 432 -4.64 -7.46 8.03
CA THR A 432 -6.05 -7.85 7.94
C THR A 432 -6.29 -9.04 8.86
N ALA A 433 -7.51 -9.21 9.35
CA ALA A 433 -7.87 -10.37 10.16
C ALA A 433 -9.18 -10.98 9.67
N PHE A 434 -9.23 -12.30 9.55
CA PHE A 434 -10.37 -13.05 9.02
C PHE A 434 -10.81 -14.16 9.99
N LYS A 435 -11.98 -14.75 9.76
CA LYS A 435 -12.30 -16.05 10.36
C LYS A 435 -11.34 -17.10 9.81
N ALA A 436 -10.84 -18.00 10.67
CA ALA A 436 -9.87 -19.03 10.29
C ALA A 436 -10.36 -20.04 9.23
N GLU A 437 -11.68 -20.09 8.98
CA GLU A 437 -12.30 -20.91 7.93
C GLU A 437 -12.36 -20.22 6.55
N VAL A 438 -12.03 -18.93 6.44
CA VAL A 438 -12.01 -18.19 5.18
C VAL A 438 -10.77 -18.61 4.37
N ALA A 439 -10.98 -19.11 3.16
CA ALA A 439 -9.89 -19.41 2.22
C ALA A 439 -9.68 -18.23 1.26
N GLY A 440 -8.47 -18.09 0.72
CA GLY A 440 -8.10 -16.96 -0.16
C GLY A 440 -7.92 -15.61 0.56
N ALA A 441 -8.09 -15.57 1.89
CA ALA A 441 -7.76 -14.42 2.72
C ALA A 441 -6.28 -14.03 2.60
N HIS A 442 -6.02 -12.73 2.56
CA HIS A 442 -4.71 -12.11 2.38
C HIS A 442 -4.72 -10.68 2.93
N SER A 443 -3.54 -10.07 3.02
CA SER A 443 -3.40 -8.61 3.16
C SER A 443 -2.58 -8.11 1.98
N SER A 444 -2.96 -6.97 1.39
CA SER A 444 -2.13 -6.34 0.36
C SER A 444 -1.21 -5.28 0.98
N PRO A 445 0.09 -5.25 0.64
CA PRO A 445 1.01 -4.17 1.02
C PRO A 445 0.54 -2.76 0.63
N LEU A 446 -0.29 -2.64 -0.42
CA LEU A 446 -0.86 -1.37 -0.92
C LEU A 446 -2.27 -1.09 -0.36
N GLY A 447 -2.79 -1.94 0.54
CA GLY A 447 -4.14 -1.82 1.10
C GLY A 447 -5.29 -2.24 0.17
N ASN A 448 -4.99 -2.82 -0.99
CA ASN A 448 -5.96 -3.29 -1.97
C ASN A 448 -6.24 -4.80 -1.89
N GLU A 449 -7.02 -5.20 -0.89
CA GLU A 449 -7.51 -6.57 -0.78
C GLU A 449 -8.50 -6.93 -1.90
N TYR A 450 -8.17 -7.94 -2.71
CA TYR A 450 -8.96 -8.37 -3.88
C TYR A 450 -10.02 -9.40 -3.49
N MET A 451 -11.24 -8.94 -3.22
CA MET A 451 -12.29 -9.73 -2.57
C MET A 451 -12.89 -10.83 -3.46
N ALA A 452 -12.56 -10.86 -4.75
CA ALA A 452 -13.13 -11.83 -5.69
C ALA A 452 -12.61 -13.26 -5.49
N VAL A 453 -11.43 -13.44 -4.89
CA VAL A 453 -10.83 -14.78 -4.65
C VAL A 453 -11.12 -15.36 -3.26
N ILE A 454 -11.80 -14.59 -2.40
CA ILE A 454 -12.00 -14.95 -0.99
C ILE A 454 -13.24 -15.84 -0.85
N ASP A 455 -13.07 -17.01 -0.26
CA ASP A 455 -14.12 -18.00 0.02
C ASP A 455 -14.49 -18.00 1.51
N PRO A 456 -15.64 -17.44 1.93
CA PRO A 456 -16.11 -17.45 3.30
C PRO A 456 -16.74 -18.80 3.70
N ALA A 457 -15.95 -19.87 3.60
CA ALA A 457 -16.32 -21.26 3.90
C ALA A 457 -17.52 -21.79 3.09
N GLY A 458 -17.58 -21.48 1.79
CA GLY A 458 -18.61 -21.93 0.86
C GLY A 458 -19.93 -21.16 0.95
N ARG A 459 -19.92 -19.95 1.53
CA ARG A 459 -21.10 -19.06 1.57
C ARG A 459 -21.13 -18.14 0.36
N ASP A 460 -22.35 -17.87 -0.11
CA ASP A 460 -22.61 -16.96 -1.24
C ASP A 460 -22.39 -15.47 -0.90
N THR A 461 -22.10 -15.14 0.36
CA THR A 461 -21.89 -13.76 0.83
C THR A 461 -20.62 -13.64 1.66
N LEU A 462 -19.74 -12.71 1.24
CA LEU A 462 -18.59 -12.23 2.00
C LEU A 462 -18.93 -10.86 2.63
N VAL A 463 -18.67 -10.70 3.92
CA VAL A 463 -18.84 -9.43 4.63
C VAL A 463 -17.49 -8.91 5.13
N TRP A 464 -17.03 -7.80 4.55
CA TRP A 464 -15.81 -7.09 4.88
C TRP A 464 -16.11 -5.87 5.75
N MET A 465 -15.22 -5.52 6.68
CA MET A 465 -15.35 -4.30 7.49
C MET A 465 -14.06 -3.49 7.59
N GLN A 466 -14.13 -2.22 7.21
CA GLN A 466 -13.00 -1.29 7.19
C GLN A 466 -13.20 -0.09 8.14
N ASN A 467 -12.24 0.83 8.17
CA ASN A 467 -12.18 1.92 9.14
C ASN A 467 -13.23 3.03 8.88
N ALA A 468 -13.58 3.29 7.63
CA ALA A 468 -14.47 4.39 7.24
C ALA A 468 -15.36 4.04 6.03
N GLU A 469 -16.41 4.84 5.86
CA GLU A 469 -17.21 4.88 4.63
C GLU A 469 -16.39 5.47 3.48
N PRO A 470 -16.44 4.90 2.26
CA PRO A 470 -15.92 5.56 1.07
C PRO A 470 -16.47 6.97 0.89
N ILE A 471 -15.66 7.91 0.42
CA ILE A 471 -16.11 9.29 0.21
C ILE A 471 -16.93 9.34 -1.10
N SER A 472 -16.37 8.77 -2.17
CA SER A 472 -17.03 8.56 -3.46
C SER A 472 -16.43 7.32 -4.16
N LEU A 473 -16.98 6.97 -5.33
CA LEU A 473 -16.53 5.86 -6.17
C LEU A 473 -16.07 6.33 -7.55
N TYR A 474 -15.81 7.63 -7.72
CA TYR A 474 -15.07 8.13 -8.87
C TYR A 474 -13.56 8.13 -8.58
N CYS A 475 -13.02 6.91 -8.57
CA CYS A 475 -11.69 6.53 -8.11
C CYS A 475 -10.55 7.37 -8.70
N ASN A 476 -10.75 7.93 -9.90
CA ASN A 476 -9.77 8.77 -10.57
C ASN A 476 -9.50 10.12 -9.85
N ASP A 477 -10.35 10.51 -8.90
CA ASP A 477 -10.24 11.74 -8.10
C ASP A 477 -10.31 11.48 -6.57
N GLU A 478 -10.24 10.21 -6.13
CA GLU A 478 -10.16 9.87 -4.70
C GLU A 478 -8.72 9.57 -4.26
N THR A 479 -8.38 9.95 -3.02
CA THR A 479 -7.04 9.77 -2.43
C THR A 479 -7.04 8.99 -1.10
N ASP A 480 -8.18 8.39 -0.73
CA ASP A 480 -8.30 7.56 0.47
C ASP A 480 -8.43 6.06 0.13
N GLY A 481 -7.71 5.23 0.89
CA GLY A 481 -7.70 3.77 0.68
C GLY A 481 -9.04 3.10 0.94
N GLU A 482 -9.91 3.71 1.76
CA GLU A 482 -11.25 3.18 2.03
C GLU A 482 -12.16 3.27 0.79
N SER A 483 -12.04 4.34 -0.02
CA SER A 483 -12.66 4.48 -1.34
C SER A 483 -11.99 3.63 -2.40
N LEU A 484 -10.66 3.66 -2.51
CA LEU A 484 -9.91 2.92 -3.54
C LEU A 484 -10.11 1.39 -3.44
N ARG A 485 -10.18 0.84 -2.21
CA ARG A 485 -10.46 -0.59 -2.01
C ARG A 485 -11.86 -0.98 -2.47
N ALA A 486 -12.87 -0.13 -2.26
CA ALA A 486 -14.23 -0.38 -2.74
C ALA A 486 -14.31 -0.27 -4.26
N CYS A 487 -13.57 0.69 -4.83
CA CYS A 487 -13.40 0.90 -6.26
C CYS A 487 -12.84 -0.33 -7.01
N GLU A 488 -11.79 -0.99 -6.51
CA GLU A 488 -11.13 -2.15 -7.15
C GLU A 488 -12.02 -3.39 -7.30
N GLN A 489 -13.14 -3.43 -6.58
CA GLN A 489 -14.10 -4.52 -6.73
C GLN A 489 -14.97 -4.34 -7.99
N VAL A 490 -14.99 -3.11 -8.55
CA VAL A 490 -15.90 -2.66 -9.63
C VAL A 490 -15.14 -2.14 -10.86
N LEU A 491 -14.11 -1.31 -10.68
CA LEU A 491 -13.28 -0.77 -11.76
C LEU A 491 -11.92 -1.48 -11.82
N GLU A 492 -11.32 -1.51 -13.01
CA GLU A 492 -9.98 -2.08 -13.22
C GLU A 492 -9.11 -1.13 -14.04
N SER A 493 -7.79 -1.17 -13.80
CA SER A 493 -6.79 -0.40 -14.55
C SER A 493 -6.20 -1.21 -15.73
N LEU A 494 -5.34 -0.57 -16.53
CA LEU A 494 -4.67 -1.23 -17.65
C LEU A 494 -3.83 -2.43 -17.19
N LEU A 495 -3.13 -2.28 -16.07
CA LEU A 495 -2.41 -3.35 -15.40
C LEU A 495 -3.05 -3.61 -14.03
N SER A 496 -2.56 -4.61 -13.31
CA SER A 496 -3.02 -4.93 -11.96
C SER A 496 -1.85 -5.36 -11.08
N TYR A 497 -2.05 -5.40 -9.77
CA TYR A 497 -1.09 -6.00 -8.84
C TYR A 497 -1.41 -7.47 -8.58
N GLU A 498 -0.40 -8.25 -8.22
CA GLU A 498 -0.57 -9.61 -7.69
C GLU A 498 -1.38 -9.60 -6.39
N VAL A 499 -2.29 -10.56 -6.23
CA VAL A 499 -3.18 -10.63 -5.07
C VAL A 499 -2.37 -10.79 -3.77
N GLY A 500 -2.44 -9.79 -2.89
CA GLY A 500 -1.68 -9.78 -1.64
C GLY A 500 -0.19 -9.45 -1.80
N ALA A 501 0.24 -8.94 -2.94
CA ALA A 501 1.63 -8.60 -3.24
C ALA A 501 1.72 -7.38 -4.19
N THR A 502 2.94 -7.08 -4.64
CA THR A 502 3.27 -5.84 -5.37
C THR A 502 3.71 -6.07 -6.82
N ALA A 503 3.84 -7.31 -7.27
CA ALA A 503 4.25 -7.60 -8.65
C ALA A 503 3.16 -7.15 -9.64
N VAL A 504 3.57 -6.45 -10.70
CA VAL A 504 2.66 -5.96 -11.74
C VAL A 504 2.30 -7.09 -12.72
N ASN A 505 1.01 -7.26 -12.96
CA ASN A 505 0.41 -8.26 -13.83
C ASN A 505 -0.42 -7.62 -14.97
N PRO A 506 -0.68 -8.36 -16.07
CA PRO A 506 -1.60 -7.92 -17.13
C PRO A 506 -3.05 -7.77 -16.63
N GLY A 507 -3.53 -6.54 -16.55
CA GLY A 507 -4.91 -6.16 -16.22
C GLY A 507 -5.80 -6.15 -17.47
N LEU A 508 -6.51 -5.04 -17.74
CA LEU A 508 -7.26 -4.84 -18.98
C LEU A 508 -6.38 -4.84 -20.24
N ALA A 509 -5.12 -4.44 -20.11
CA ALA A 509 -4.07 -4.64 -21.09
C ALA A 509 -3.38 -6.00 -20.89
N THR A 510 -3.17 -6.73 -21.99
CA THR A 510 -2.37 -7.96 -22.03
C THR A 510 -0.87 -7.70 -21.90
N SER A 511 -0.44 -6.49 -22.23
CA SER A 511 0.94 -5.99 -22.26
C SER A 511 0.92 -4.46 -22.35
N CYS A 512 1.96 -3.82 -21.82
CA CYS A 512 2.30 -2.41 -22.07
C CYS A 512 3.80 -2.36 -22.37
N ASP A 513 4.16 -2.34 -23.65
CA ASP A 513 5.55 -2.48 -24.10
C ASP A 513 6.21 -1.11 -24.28
N PRO A 514 7.40 -0.86 -23.70
CA PRO A 514 8.12 0.39 -23.88
C PRO A 514 8.97 0.43 -25.15
N ASN A 515 9.29 1.63 -25.63
CA ASN A 515 10.43 1.86 -26.54
C ASN A 515 11.78 1.79 -25.79
N GLU A 516 12.90 1.79 -26.53
CA GLU A 516 14.26 1.71 -25.97
C GLU A 516 14.57 2.84 -24.95
N ASP A 517 13.94 4.01 -25.10
CA ASP A 517 14.14 5.19 -24.25
C ASP A 517 13.12 5.31 -23.09
N LEU A 518 12.20 4.35 -22.90
CA LEU A 518 11.07 4.37 -21.94
C LEU A 518 10.18 5.63 -21.98
N THR A 519 10.17 6.33 -23.12
CA THR A 519 9.40 7.56 -23.39
C THR A 519 8.10 7.30 -24.16
N VAL A 520 7.88 6.06 -24.61
CA VAL A 520 6.67 5.64 -25.32
C VAL A 520 6.28 4.26 -24.83
N TRP A 521 5.06 4.12 -24.34
CA TRP A 521 4.47 2.86 -23.89
C TRP A 521 3.25 2.52 -24.76
N THR A 522 3.22 1.31 -25.32
CA THR A 522 2.11 0.83 -26.16
C THR A 522 1.40 -0.31 -25.45
N CYS A 523 0.16 -0.08 -25.03
CA CYS A 523 -0.68 -1.02 -24.30
C CYS A 523 -1.66 -1.74 -25.23
N ASN A 524 -1.64 -3.07 -25.24
CA ASN A 524 -2.49 -3.93 -26.07
C ASN A 524 -3.67 -4.47 -25.23
N LEU A 525 -4.87 -3.93 -25.44
CA LEU A 525 -6.09 -4.26 -24.68
C LEU A 525 -6.61 -5.68 -24.95
N ARG A 526 -7.35 -6.22 -24.00
CA ARG A 526 -8.06 -7.50 -24.16
C ARG A 526 -9.32 -7.31 -25.02
N PRO A 527 -9.45 -8.00 -26.17
CA PRO A 527 -10.66 -7.93 -26.96
C PRO A 527 -11.82 -8.64 -26.26
N GLY A 528 -13.03 -8.08 -26.39
CA GLY A 528 -14.27 -8.69 -25.91
C GLY A 528 -14.58 -8.49 -24.42
N VAL A 529 -13.78 -7.70 -23.69
CA VAL A 529 -14.12 -7.25 -22.33
C VAL A 529 -15.41 -6.42 -22.35
N LYS A 530 -16.22 -6.58 -21.30
CA LYS A 530 -17.50 -5.91 -21.11
C LYS A 530 -17.52 -5.09 -19.84
N PHE A 531 -18.10 -3.91 -19.93
CA PHE A 531 -18.49 -3.14 -18.76
C PHE A 531 -19.81 -3.65 -18.17
N HIS A 532 -20.11 -3.26 -16.93
CA HIS A 532 -21.31 -3.67 -16.19
C HIS A 532 -22.64 -3.25 -16.83
N ASP A 533 -22.64 -2.25 -17.71
CA ASP A 533 -23.81 -1.82 -18.49
C ASP A 533 -23.99 -2.60 -19.82
N GLY A 534 -23.03 -3.47 -20.18
CA GLY A 534 -23.01 -4.28 -21.40
C GLY A 534 -22.28 -3.65 -22.60
N SER A 535 -21.79 -2.42 -22.48
CA SER A 535 -20.87 -1.82 -23.46
C SER A 535 -19.56 -2.61 -23.55
N SER A 536 -18.86 -2.48 -24.68
CA SER A 536 -17.54 -3.12 -24.89
C SER A 536 -16.45 -2.16 -24.46
N LEU A 537 -15.37 -2.67 -23.87
CA LEU A 537 -14.13 -1.91 -23.71
C LEU A 537 -13.45 -1.70 -25.07
N ASP A 538 -13.09 -0.46 -25.37
CA ASP A 538 -12.18 -0.09 -26.44
C ASP A 538 -11.11 0.94 -25.99
N ALA A 539 -10.20 1.30 -26.91
CA ALA A 539 -9.11 2.23 -26.64
C ALA A 539 -9.57 3.68 -26.34
N ASN A 540 -10.75 4.10 -26.80
CA ASN A 540 -11.29 5.43 -26.52
C ASN A 540 -11.81 5.56 -25.07
N ASP A 541 -12.27 4.46 -24.45
CA ASP A 541 -12.60 4.45 -23.01
C ASP A 541 -11.37 4.75 -22.15
N VAL A 542 -10.24 4.16 -22.52
CA VAL A 542 -8.95 4.40 -21.85
C VAL A 542 -8.51 5.84 -22.05
N VAL A 543 -8.52 6.34 -23.29
CA VAL A 543 -8.19 7.73 -23.60
C VAL A 543 -9.09 8.67 -22.82
N MET A 544 -10.42 8.47 -22.79
CA MET A 544 -11.34 9.34 -22.05
C MET A 544 -11.08 9.30 -20.54
N SER A 545 -10.95 8.10 -19.95
CA SER A 545 -10.72 7.94 -18.50
C SER A 545 -9.48 8.69 -18.03
N TRP A 546 -8.40 8.67 -18.81
CA TRP A 546 -7.16 9.37 -18.50
C TRP A 546 -7.19 10.86 -18.88
N VAL A 547 -7.75 11.22 -20.04
CA VAL A 547 -7.80 12.61 -20.53
C VAL A 547 -8.71 13.49 -19.67
N VAL A 548 -9.79 12.96 -19.10
CA VAL A 548 -10.64 13.72 -18.17
C VAL A 548 -9.88 14.07 -16.89
N ALA A 549 -9.02 13.18 -16.39
CA ALA A 549 -8.16 13.49 -15.26
C ALA A 549 -6.99 14.41 -15.63
N TRP A 550 -6.44 14.29 -16.85
CA TRP A 550 -5.28 15.06 -17.30
C TRP A 550 -5.58 16.52 -17.67
N ASP A 551 -6.68 16.77 -18.39
CA ASP A 551 -6.99 18.09 -18.97
C ASP A 551 -7.94 18.90 -18.09
N ALA A 552 -7.40 19.86 -17.34
CA ALA A 552 -8.15 20.74 -16.46
C ALA A 552 -9.12 21.69 -17.18
N SER A 553 -9.02 21.82 -18.52
CA SER A 553 -9.97 22.56 -19.35
C SER A 553 -11.10 21.70 -19.94
N ASN A 554 -11.00 20.38 -19.79
CA ASN A 554 -12.04 19.45 -20.24
C ASN A 554 -13.33 19.71 -19.45
N PRO A 555 -14.51 19.87 -20.10
CA PRO A 555 -15.77 20.11 -19.40
C PRO A 555 -16.20 18.98 -18.46
N LEU A 556 -15.56 17.81 -18.54
CA LEU A 556 -15.77 16.66 -17.66
C LEU A 556 -14.75 16.59 -16.49
N HIS A 557 -13.75 17.48 -16.44
CA HIS A 557 -12.79 17.60 -15.34
C HIS A 557 -13.46 18.25 -14.11
N VAL A 558 -14.35 17.50 -13.47
CA VAL A 558 -15.25 17.97 -12.41
C VAL A 558 -15.01 17.22 -11.10
N GLY A 559 -14.70 15.93 -11.17
CA GLY A 559 -14.32 15.09 -10.04
C GLY A 559 -15.35 15.00 -8.90
N ASN A 560 -14.93 14.38 -7.81
CA ASN A 560 -15.50 14.57 -6.49
C ASN A 560 -15.04 15.93 -5.91
N THR A 561 -13.72 16.10 -5.78
CA THR A 561 -13.03 17.34 -5.46
C THR A 561 -12.68 18.15 -6.72
N GLY A 562 -12.38 17.46 -7.83
CA GLY A 562 -11.87 18.05 -9.07
C GLY A 562 -10.38 18.40 -9.02
N ALA A 563 -9.62 17.83 -8.08
CA ALA A 563 -8.20 18.10 -7.91
C ALA A 563 -7.30 17.10 -8.68
N PHE A 564 -7.79 15.88 -8.92
CA PHE A 564 -7.10 14.77 -9.57
C PHE A 564 -5.66 14.64 -9.06
N GLU A 565 -5.50 14.63 -7.73
CA GLU A 565 -4.20 14.83 -7.06
C GLU A 565 -3.14 13.82 -7.53
N TYR A 566 -3.53 12.55 -7.66
CA TYR A 566 -2.66 11.50 -8.19
C TYR A 566 -2.21 11.75 -9.64
N PHE A 567 -3.01 12.43 -10.47
CA PHE A 567 -2.61 12.74 -11.82
C PHE A 567 -1.53 13.83 -11.83
N THR A 568 -1.78 14.93 -11.11
CA THR A 568 -0.80 16.02 -10.90
C THR A 568 0.50 15.49 -10.31
N TYR A 569 0.41 14.58 -9.33
CA TYR A 569 1.56 13.99 -8.68
C TYR A 569 2.32 13.02 -9.61
N LEU A 570 1.67 11.95 -10.09
CA LEU A 570 2.35 10.83 -10.74
C LEU A 570 2.80 11.15 -12.17
N TRP A 571 2.18 12.15 -12.79
CA TRP A 571 2.48 12.65 -14.13
C TRP A 571 2.95 14.12 -14.12
N TRP A 572 3.44 14.60 -12.96
CA TRP A 572 4.05 15.91 -12.71
C TRP A 572 3.18 17.17 -12.85
N ASN A 573 2.16 17.18 -13.71
CA ASN A 573 1.16 18.25 -13.78
C ASN A 573 -0.09 17.83 -14.58
N LEU A 574 -1.13 18.66 -14.50
CA LEU A 574 -2.27 18.63 -15.42
C LEU A 574 -1.98 19.45 -16.69
N LEU A 575 -2.62 19.09 -17.79
CA LEU A 575 -2.74 19.94 -18.97
C LEU A 575 -3.78 21.03 -18.71
N ASN A 576 -3.51 22.26 -19.14
CA ASN A 576 -4.42 23.40 -19.00
C ASN A 576 -4.80 23.81 -17.55
N ALA A 577 -4.00 23.46 -16.54
CA ALA A 577 -4.08 24.08 -15.21
C ALA A 577 -3.47 25.51 -15.21
N ASP A 578 -4.08 26.40 -14.43
CA ASP A 578 -3.73 27.85 -14.28
C ASP A 578 -2.59 28.12 -13.28
#